data_AF-A0AAU2JF95-F1
#
_entry.id   AF-A0AAU2JF95-F1
#
_cell.length_a   1.000
_cell.length_b   1.000
_cell.length_c   1.000
_cell.angle_alpha   90.00
_cell.angle_beta   90.00
_cell.angle_gamma   90.00
#
_symmetry.space_group_name_H-M   'P 1'
#
loop_
_entity.id
_entity.type
_entity.pdbx_description
1 polymer ?
#
loop_
_entity_poly.entity_id
_entity_poly.type
_entity_poly.pdbx_seq_one_letter_code
_entity_poly.pdbx_strand_id
1 'polypeptide(L)'
;MRYPEGAERRAFREGIRLRASVQFAAGEKTAVIAKDLRVSVRSVERWRRAWREGGVEALCSTGPANCPTVTGAQFAVLEEELGKGPSAHGFDDERWTLARVRTVIRRRLQVSLSVRRCGGC
;
A
#
# COMPACT_ATOMS: atom_id res chain seq x y z
N MET A 1 -15.96 -8.87 -12.56
CA MET A 1 -15.86 -7.72 -11.65
C MET A 1 -14.39 -7.59 -11.23
N ARG A 2 -13.62 -6.68 -11.84
CA ARG A 2 -12.19 -6.50 -11.53
C ARG A 2 -12.08 -5.60 -10.29
N TYR A 3 -11.50 -6.10 -9.20
CA TYR A 3 -11.19 -5.25 -8.06
C TYR A 3 -10.08 -4.29 -8.49
N PRO A 4 -10.26 -2.95 -8.33
CA PRO A 4 -9.16 -2.03 -8.57
C PRO A 4 -8.07 -2.33 -7.56
N GLU A 5 -6.88 -2.53 -8.11
CA GLU A 5 -5.71 -3.07 -7.45
C GLU A 5 -5.22 -2.03 -6.42
N GLY A 6 -4.61 -2.47 -5.31
CA GLY A 6 -4.23 -1.57 -4.21
C GLY A 6 -3.33 -0.40 -4.63
N ALA A 7 -2.67 -0.50 -5.78
CA ALA A 7 -1.89 0.55 -6.42
C ALA A 7 -2.75 1.71 -6.95
N GLU A 8 -3.89 1.44 -7.59
CA GLU A 8 -4.75 2.47 -8.20
C GLU A 8 -5.39 3.37 -7.13
N ARG A 9 -5.88 2.75 -6.04
CA ARG A 9 -6.42 3.49 -4.89
C ARG A 9 -5.36 4.34 -4.19
N ARG A 10 -4.09 3.93 -4.24
CA ARG A 10 -2.96 4.67 -3.66
C ARG A 10 -2.62 5.87 -4.53
N ALA A 11 -2.45 5.67 -5.83
CA ALA A 11 -2.19 6.74 -6.79
C ALA A 11 -3.29 7.82 -6.74
N PHE A 12 -4.55 7.41 -6.60
CA PHE A 12 -5.67 8.34 -6.42
C PHE A 12 -5.51 9.22 -5.17
N ARG A 13 -5.19 8.62 -4.01
CA ARG A 13 -4.99 9.37 -2.76
C ARG A 13 -3.75 10.24 -2.78
N GLU A 14 -2.70 9.81 -3.45
CA GLU A 14 -1.50 10.60 -3.69
C GLU A 14 -1.80 11.82 -4.54
N GLY A 15 -2.58 11.66 -5.61
CA GLY A 15 -3.06 12.77 -6.43
C GLY A 15 -3.84 13.82 -5.62
N ILE A 16 -4.66 13.40 -4.63
CA ILE A 16 -5.36 14.34 -3.73
C ILE A 16 -4.36 15.15 -2.89
N ARG A 17 -3.30 14.52 -2.36
CA ARG A 17 -2.28 15.20 -1.54
C ARG A 17 -1.46 16.19 -2.36
N LEU A 18 -1.13 15.83 -3.60
CA LEU A 18 -0.43 16.73 -4.52
C LEU A 18 -1.30 17.92 -4.92
N ARG A 19 -2.60 17.74 -5.12
CA ARG A 19 -3.52 18.88 -5.32
C ARG A 19 -3.57 19.79 -4.10
N ALA A 20 -3.55 19.23 -2.90
CA ALA A 20 -3.47 20.03 -1.67
C ALA A 20 -2.16 20.84 -1.59
N SER A 21 -1.03 20.32 -2.09
CA SER A 21 0.25 21.02 -2.07
C SER A 21 0.24 22.29 -2.92
N VAL A 22 -0.44 22.25 -4.07
CA VAL A 22 -0.62 23.43 -4.94
C VAL A 22 -1.43 24.50 -4.20
N GLN A 23 -2.51 24.11 -3.51
CA GLN A 23 -3.33 25.05 -2.74
C GLN A 23 -2.60 25.59 -1.50
N PHE A 24 -1.73 24.79 -0.86
CA PHE A 24 -0.86 25.27 0.22
C PHE A 24 0.13 26.32 -0.26
N ALA A 25 0.74 26.11 -1.43
CA ALA A 25 1.66 27.08 -2.04
C ALA A 25 0.94 28.39 -2.40
N ALA A 26 -0.33 28.32 -2.79
CA ALA A 26 -1.18 29.48 -3.04
C ALA A 26 -1.66 30.21 -1.76
N GLY A 27 -1.35 29.68 -0.57
CA GLY A 27 -1.74 30.29 0.71
C GLY A 27 -3.19 30.03 1.14
N GLU A 28 -3.87 29.08 0.51
CA GLU A 28 -5.29 28.79 0.77
C GLU A 28 -5.54 28.25 2.18
N LYS A 29 -6.73 28.52 2.73
CA LYS A 29 -7.10 28.07 4.08
C LYS A 29 -7.40 26.57 4.09
N THR A 30 -6.89 25.87 5.10
CA THR A 30 -7.11 24.43 5.33
C THR A 30 -8.57 23.99 5.18
N ALA A 31 -9.53 24.80 5.66
CA ALA A 31 -10.97 24.49 5.59
C ALA A 31 -11.51 24.52 4.15
N VAL A 32 -11.02 25.43 3.31
CA VAL A 32 -11.39 25.53 1.89
C VAL A 32 -10.84 24.33 1.14
N ILE A 33 -9.57 24.01 1.35
CA ILE A 33 -8.88 22.85 0.77
C ILE A 33 -9.60 21.54 1.16
N ALA A 34 -10.02 21.41 2.43
CA ALA A 34 -10.74 20.23 2.90
C ALA A 34 -12.10 20.05 2.20
N LYS A 35 -12.83 21.14 1.99
CA LYS A 35 -14.12 21.14 1.29
C LYS A 35 -13.94 20.81 -0.20
N ASP A 36 -12.97 21.42 -0.85
CA ASP A 36 -12.65 21.21 -2.27
C ASP A 36 -12.24 19.76 -2.56
N LEU A 37 -11.33 19.23 -1.73
CA LEU A 37 -10.81 17.87 -1.88
C LEU A 37 -11.70 16.79 -1.23
N ARG A 38 -12.83 17.19 -0.60
CA ARG A 38 -13.75 16.31 0.14
C ARG A 38 -13.05 15.41 1.17
N VAL A 39 -12.08 15.97 1.89
CA VAL A 39 -11.36 15.28 2.97
C VAL A 39 -11.57 15.99 4.30
N SER A 40 -11.23 15.32 5.41
CA SER A 40 -11.34 15.94 6.73
C SER A 40 -10.32 17.07 6.91
N VAL A 41 -10.70 18.13 7.63
CA VAL A 41 -9.81 19.24 7.99
C VAL A 41 -8.55 18.73 8.69
N ARG A 42 -8.67 17.76 9.62
CA ARG A 42 -7.54 17.12 10.30
C ARG A 42 -6.53 16.48 9.34
N SER A 43 -6.99 15.90 8.24
CA SER A 43 -6.08 15.33 7.23
C SER A 43 -5.27 16.42 6.54
N VAL A 44 -5.93 17.53 6.18
CA VAL A 44 -5.30 18.68 5.53
C VAL A 44 -4.32 19.38 6.48
N GLU A 45 -4.62 19.52 7.76
CA GLU A 45 -3.68 20.07 8.76
C GLU A 45 -2.42 19.23 8.88
N ARG A 46 -2.57 17.90 8.94
CA ARG A 46 -1.44 16.97 8.98
C ARG A 46 -0.57 17.10 7.73
N TRP A 47 -1.20 17.21 6.55
CA TRP A 47 -0.49 17.42 5.29
C TRP A 47 0.21 18.77 5.26
N ARG A 48 -0.43 19.84 5.71
CA ARG A 48 0.16 21.18 5.75
C ARG A 48 1.38 21.25 6.66
N ARG A 49 1.37 20.53 7.78
CA ARG A 49 2.55 20.40 8.65
C ARG A 49 3.69 19.69 7.94
N ALA A 50 3.43 18.51 7.36
CA ALA A 50 4.43 17.77 6.59
C ALA A 50 5.00 18.58 5.41
N TRP A 51 4.14 19.32 4.71
CA TRP A 51 4.53 20.20 3.61
C TRP A 51 5.41 21.38 4.04
N ARG A 52 5.17 21.95 5.23
CA ARG A 52 6.05 23.00 5.77
C ARG A 52 7.43 22.47 6.15
N GLU A 53 7.53 21.20 6.54
CA GLU A 53 8.77 20.55 6.99
C GLU A 53 9.58 19.97 5.81
N GLY A 54 8.92 19.48 4.75
CA GLY A 54 9.60 18.81 3.63
C GLY A 54 8.96 18.99 2.25
N GLY A 55 8.18 20.05 2.06
CA GLY A 55 7.65 20.46 0.76
C GLY A 55 6.69 19.44 0.13
N VAL A 56 6.62 19.45 -1.20
CA VAL A 56 5.74 18.54 -1.98
C VAL A 56 6.18 17.08 -1.80
N GLU A 57 7.47 16.81 -1.68
CA GLU A 57 8.02 15.47 -1.49
C GLU A 57 7.55 14.81 -0.19
N ALA A 58 7.35 15.59 0.88
CA ALA A 58 6.77 15.10 2.14
C ALA A 58 5.28 14.71 2.04
N LEU A 59 4.59 15.10 0.96
CA LEU A 59 3.21 14.73 0.68
C LEU A 59 3.08 13.53 -0.25
N CYS A 60 4.13 13.23 -1.02
CA CYS A 60 4.23 12.01 -1.79
C CYS A 60 4.12 10.79 -0.88
N SER A 61 3.54 9.71 -1.39
CA SER A 61 3.47 8.48 -0.61
C SER A 61 4.87 7.88 -0.54
N THR A 62 5.59 8.06 0.57
CA THR A 62 6.81 7.28 0.89
C THR A 62 6.44 5.83 1.18
N GLY A 63 6.05 5.10 0.13
CA GLY A 63 5.65 3.70 0.18
C GLY A 63 4.51 3.40 1.17
N PRO A 64 4.07 2.14 1.26
CA PRO A 64 3.34 1.69 2.42
C PRO A 64 4.32 1.59 3.60
N ALA A 65 4.04 2.25 4.72
CA ALA A 65 4.85 2.11 5.93
C ALA A 65 5.00 0.65 6.41
N ASN A 66 4.14 -0.28 5.97
CA ASN A 66 4.12 -1.69 6.40
C ASN A 66 3.44 -2.65 5.41
N CYS A 67 3.56 -2.44 4.09
CA CYS A 67 3.16 -3.49 3.14
C CYS A 67 4.45 -4.02 2.52
N PRO A 68 4.85 -5.27 2.81
CA PRO A 68 5.99 -5.85 2.12
C PRO A 68 5.70 -5.82 0.63
N THR A 69 6.48 -5.02 -0.09
CA THR A 69 6.45 -4.90 -1.54
C THR A 69 6.94 -6.23 -2.11
N VAL A 70 6.01 -7.16 -2.35
CA VAL A 70 6.28 -8.29 -3.23
C VAL A 70 6.33 -7.71 -4.64
N THR A 71 7.50 -7.74 -5.28
CA THR A 71 7.65 -7.27 -6.66
C THR A 71 6.97 -8.23 -7.62
N GLY A 72 6.59 -7.78 -8.83
CA GLY A 72 5.98 -8.66 -9.83
C GLY A 72 6.85 -9.88 -10.18
N ALA A 73 8.18 -9.73 -10.14
CA ALA A 73 9.12 -10.84 -10.31
C ALA A 73 9.06 -11.85 -9.15
N GLN A 74 8.93 -11.37 -7.90
CA GLN A 74 8.73 -12.24 -6.74
C GLN A 74 7.37 -12.95 -6.77
N PHE A 75 6.36 -12.33 -7.37
CA PHE A 75 5.07 -12.96 -7.61
C PHE A 75 5.16 -14.09 -8.63
N ALA A 76 5.87 -13.89 -9.75
CA ALA A 76 6.09 -14.93 -10.75
C ALA A 76 6.84 -16.15 -10.18
N VAL A 77 7.87 -15.91 -9.35
CA VAL A 77 8.58 -16.99 -8.63
C VAL A 77 7.63 -17.72 -7.68
N LEU A 78 6.74 -17.00 -6.99
CA LEU A 78 5.75 -17.62 -6.12
C LEU A 78 4.75 -18.47 -6.90
N GLU A 79 4.28 -18.02 -8.06
CA GLU A 79 3.37 -18.80 -8.91
C GLU A 79 4.01 -20.10 -9.41
N GLU A 80 5.28 -20.05 -9.83
CA GLU A 80 6.01 -21.26 -10.23
C GLU A 80 6.17 -22.23 -9.05
N GLU A 81 6.52 -21.72 -7.87
CA GLU A 81 6.68 -22.55 -6.67
C GLU A 81 5.36 -23.13 -6.15
N LEU A 82 4.24 -22.40 -6.29
CA LEU A 82 2.90 -22.91 -5.98
C LEU A 82 2.43 -23.94 -7.00
N GLY A 83 2.86 -23.79 -8.27
CA GLY A 83 2.61 -24.75 -9.36
C GLY A 83 3.32 -26.09 -9.18
N LYS A 84 4.48 -26.12 -8.49
CA LYS A 84 5.18 -27.37 -8.11
C LYS A 84 4.42 -28.21 -7.06
N GLY A 85 3.37 -27.64 -6.46
CA GLY A 85 2.51 -28.31 -5.50
C GLY A 85 3.11 -28.40 -4.09
N PRO A 86 2.29 -28.59 -3.03
CA PRO A 86 2.75 -28.59 -1.64
C PRO A 86 3.76 -29.70 -1.31
N SER A 87 3.64 -30.86 -1.97
CA SER A 87 4.52 -32.01 -1.73
C SER A 87 5.97 -31.70 -2.11
N ALA A 88 6.20 -30.88 -3.14
CA ALA A 88 7.55 -30.41 -3.51
C ALA A 88 8.20 -29.53 -2.44
N HIS A 89 7.40 -29.00 -1.50
CA HIS A 89 7.85 -28.20 -0.36
C HIS A 89 7.86 -28.97 0.96
N GLY A 90 7.61 -30.30 0.92
CA GLY A 90 7.62 -31.19 2.08
C GLY A 90 6.35 -31.11 2.93
N PHE A 91 5.21 -30.75 2.35
CA PHE A 91 3.91 -30.82 3.03
C PHE A 91 3.24 -32.17 2.75
N ASP A 92 2.61 -32.73 3.79
CA ASP A 92 1.98 -34.06 3.78
C ASP A 92 0.80 -34.21 2.80
N ASP A 93 0.13 -33.11 2.45
CA ASP A 93 -1.04 -33.11 1.56
C ASP A 93 -0.95 -32.02 0.49
N GLU A 94 -1.62 -32.23 -0.63
CA GLU A 94 -1.72 -31.29 -1.77
C GLU A 94 -2.59 -30.04 -1.50
N ARG A 95 -2.90 -29.73 -0.23
CA ARG A 95 -3.66 -28.54 0.13
C ARG A 95 -2.76 -27.35 0.41
N TRP A 96 -2.94 -26.28 -0.37
CA TRP A 96 -2.41 -24.97 -0.03
C TRP A 96 -3.28 -24.30 1.04
N THR A 97 -2.69 -24.03 2.20
CA THR A 97 -3.31 -23.19 3.24
C THR A 97 -2.55 -21.87 3.36
N LEU A 98 -3.19 -20.82 3.87
CA LEU A 98 -2.57 -19.51 4.05
C LEU A 98 -1.27 -19.58 4.88
N ALA A 99 -1.23 -20.48 5.87
CA ALA A 99 -0.04 -20.74 6.67
C ALA A 99 1.10 -21.38 5.85
N ARG A 100 0.78 -22.37 5.00
CA ARG A 100 1.76 -23.05 4.12
C ARG A 100 2.31 -22.09 3.06
N VAL A 101 1.44 -21.29 2.43
CA VAL A 101 1.84 -20.24 1.48
C VAL A 101 2.78 -19.23 2.14
N ARG A 102 2.50 -18.81 3.38
CA ARG A 102 3.39 -17.92 4.15
C ARG A 102 4.76 -18.56 4.41
N THR A 103 4.80 -19.86 4.72
CA THR A 103 6.05 -20.60 4.92
C THR A 103 6.89 -20.63 3.65
N VAL A 104 6.29 -20.91 2.49
CA VAL A 104 6.98 -20.89 1.19
C VAL A 104 7.52 -19.49 0.88
N ILE A 105 6.71 -18.45 1.10
CA ILE A 105 7.13 -17.06 0.88
C ILE A 105 8.28 -16.66 1.79
N ARG A 106 8.27 -17.07 3.07
CA ARG A 106 9.39 -16.83 3.99
C ARG A 106 10.66 -17.58 3.56
N ARG A 107 10.54 -18.84 3.13
CA ARG A 107 11.68 -19.68 2.73
C ARG A 107 12.31 -19.23 1.41
N ARG A 108 11.48 -18.87 0.41
CA ARG A 108 11.94 -18.58 -0.97
C ARG A 108 12.18 -17.10 -1.23
N LEU A 109 11.33 -16.22 -0.68
CA LEU A 109 11.39 -14.80 -0.97
C LEU A 109 12.03 -13.99 0.18
N GLN A 110 12.29 -14.61 1.35
CA GLN A 110 12.78 -13.93 2.57
C GLN A 110 11.93 -12.70 2.98
N VAL A 111 10.73 -12.57 2.42
CA VAL A 111 9.80 -11.47 2.69
C VAL A 111 8.81 -11.88 3.77
N SER A 112 8.70 -11.07 4.82
CA SER A 112 7.70 -11.29 5.87
C SER A 112 6.37 -10.65 5.49
N LEU A 113 5.41 -11.47 5.05
CA LEU A 113 4.02 -11.01 4.87
C LEU A 113 3.33 -10.78 6.22
N SER A 114 3.20 -9.51 6.61
CA SER A 114 2.28 -9.09 7.68
C SER A 114 0.87 -8.96 7.09
N VAL A 115 0.09 -10.04 7.16
CA VAL A 115 -1.36 -9.95 6.96
C VAL A 115 -1.94 -9.34 8.24
N ARG A 116 -2.00 -8.01 8.29
CA ARG A 116 -2.93 -7.34 9.19
C ARG A 116 -4.24 -7.21 8.43
N ARG A 117 -5.30 -7.85 8.97
CA ARG A 117 -6.67 -7.74 8.47
C ARG A 117 -6.97 -6.24 8.29
N CYS A 118 -7.16 -5.79 7.05
CA CYS A 118 -7.66 -4.46 6.77
C CYS A 118 -9.18 -4.51 7.07
N GLY A 119 -9.51 -4.53 8.36
CA GLY A 119 -10.88 -4.35 8.84
C GLY A 119 -11.06 -2.86 9.12
N GLY A 120 -12.03 -2.25 8.44
CA GLY A 120 -12.45 -0.87 8.67
C GLY A 120 -12.00 0.09 7.57
N CYS A 121 -12.72 0.08 6.45
CA CYS A 121 -13.14 1.31 5.80
C CYS A 121 -14.67 1.27 5.78
#